data_AF-A0A0G0ZGC4-F1
#
_entry.id   AF-A0A0G0ZGC4-F1
#
_cell.length_a   1.000
_cell.length_b   1.000
_cell.length_c   1.000
_cell.angle_alpha   90.00
_cell.angle_beta   90.00
_cell.angle_gamma   90.00
#
_symmetry.space_group_name_H-M   'P 1'
#
loop_
_entity.id
_entity.type
_entity.pdbx_description
1 polymer ?
#
loop_
_entity_poly.entity_id
_entity_poly.type
_entity_poly.pdbx_seq_one_letter_code
_entity_poly.pdbx_strand_id
1 'polypeptide(L)'
;MENGPQIRTIGNASHEEKEKARQEFLQRLFSHFDSLNIEERNQLEEFEYPKTEKELACIDFANKETNELMKDAGIEPYDIPVENFHIIPSELYKKAYRGSGVAVATIRQQGILFNGDVFRDNPAHFGVVALHETLHLKSHLSLEVKERGEKIKTTPYRHGVSVLSLQEYDKRQEFHEHFRGLHEAIVSVQEKKSFTKFLESPWMSEERKWLLSDEAQSLKKDVSQKKGIPEDDIIWVGKKDKEDWETVSYPKQRMVLDLVCKEIQEQFPEQYQNSDEVFKEFLKSHFTGQLLHIARLVEKTFGEGSFRVLGNMGTDKSSGVLHLETLKKARMRQMRSQ
;
A
#
# COMPACT_ATOMS: atom_id res chain seq x y z
N MET A 1 18.50 -9.75 18.59
CA MET A 1 18.41 -9.08 17.28
C MET A 1 16.94 -8.96 16.97
N GLU A 2 16.47 -7.75 16.69
CA GLU A 2 15.09 -7.54 16.26
C GLU A 2 14.85 -8.30 14.94
N ASN A 3 13.69 -8.95 14.83
CA ASN A 3 13.27 -9.54 13.56
C ASN A 3 13.00 -8.40 12.57
N GLY A 4 13.47 -8.53 11.33
CA GLY A 4 13.35 -7.47 10.33
C GLY A 4 13.23 -7.99 8.90
N PRO A 5 13.02 -7.10 7.92
CA PRO A 5 12.76 -7.49 6.55
C PRO A 5 13.94 -8.24 5.92
N GLN A 6 13.62 -9.28 5.14
CA GLN A 6 14.60 -9.91 4.25
C GLN A 6 14.78 -9.05 2.99
N ILE A 7 15.72 -8.12 3.04
CA ILE A 7 16.02 -7.22 1.92
C ILE A 7 16.95 -7.92 0.93
N ARG A 8 16.48 -8.08 -0.31
CA ARG A 8 17.30 -8.61 -1.41
C ARG A 8 18.11 -7.49 -2.05
N THR A 9 19.39 -7.73 -2.34
CA THR A 9 20.22 -6.78 -3.10
C THR A 9 20.58 -7.35 -4.48
N ILE A 10 20.59 -6.47 -5.49
CA ILE A 10 21.00 -6.77 -6.87
C ILE A 10 21.95 -5.66 -7.37
N GLY A 11 22.44 -5.77 -8.60
CA GLY A 11 23.34 -4.78 -9.23
C GLY A 11 24.80 -5.22 -9.25
N ASN A 12 25.68 -4.35 -9.76
CA ASN A 12 27.08 -4.67 -10.04
C ASN A 12 28.05 -4.37 -8.90
N ALA A 13 27.60 -3.74 -7.80
CA ALA A 13 28.45 -3.45 -6.65
C ALA A 13 28.97 -4.72 -5.95
N SER A 14 30.08 -4.56 -5.24
CA SER A 14 30.68 -5.61 -4.41
C SER A 14 29.69 -6.18 -3.37
N HIS A 15 29.99 -7.37 -2.83
CA HIS A 15 29.18 -7.97 -1.76
C HIS A 15 29.19 -7.09 -0.49
N GLU A 16 30.33 -6.49 -0.18
CA GLU A 16 30.49 -5.60 0.99
C GLU A 16 29.59 -4.37 0.87
N GLU A 17 29.58 -3.70 -0.29
CA GLU A 17 28.73 -2.52 -0.50
C GLU A 17 27.24 -2.86 -0.52
N LYS A 18 26.87 -4.04 -1.04
CA LYS A 18 25.50 -4.54 -0.96
C LYS A 18 25.07 -4.81 0.49
N GLU A 19 25.95 -5.39 1.29
CA GLU A 19 25.67 -5.65 2.69
C GLU A 19 25.56 -4.34 3.49
N LYS A 20 26.45 -3.39 3.24
CA LYS A 20 26.37 -2.04 3.81
C LYS A 20 25.05 -1.35 3.46
N ALA A 21 24.64 -1.39 2.19
CA ALA A 21 23.35 -0.84 1.76
C ALA A 21 22.16 -1.51 2.47
N ARG A 22 22.24 -2.83 2.71
CA ARG A 22 21.24 -3.56 3.49
C ARG A 22 21.19 -3.09 4.95
N GLN A 23 22.34 -2.95 5.59
CA GLN A 23 22.43 -2.48 6.98
C GLN A 23 21.96 -1.04 7.14
N GLU A 24 22.28 -0.14 6.19
CA GLU A 24 21.77 1.24 6.19
C GLU A 24 20.23 1.27 6.11
N PHE A 25 19.61 0.37 5.34
CA PHE A 25 18.15 0.28 5.28
C PHE A 25 17.54 -0.25 6.58
N LEU A 26 18.16 -1.27 7.20
CA LEU A 26 17.72 -1.77 8.51
C LEU A 26 17.88 -0.70 9.59
N GLN A 27 18.95 0.10 9.55
CA GLN A 27 19.15 1.23 10.44
C GLN A 27 18.06 2.29 10.25
N ARG A 28 17.63 2.58 9.01
CA ARG A 28 16.52 3.51 8.75
C ARG A 28 15.19 3.02 9.33
N LEU A 29 15.01 1.71 9.40
CA LEU A 29 13.81 1.10 9.99
C LEU A 29 13.87 1.10 11.52
N PHE A 30 14.95 0.59 12.13
CA PHE A 30 15.04 0.33 13.57
C PHE A 30 15.80 1.40 14.37
N SER A 31 16.35 2.40 13.70
CA SER A 31 17.04 3.55 14.31
C SER A 31 16.75 4.81 13.50
N HIS A 32 15.45 5.04 13.26
CA HIS A 32 14.95 5.97 12.26
C HIS A 32 15.54 7.38 12.43
N PHE A 33 15.41 7.98 13.62
CA PHE A 33 15.92 9.33 13.90
C PHE A 33 17.43 9.48 13.72
N ASP A 34 18.21 8.44 14.00
CA ASP A 34 19.67 8.47 13.82
C ASP A 34 20.08 8.32 12.35
N SER A 35 19.16 7.85 11.50
CA SER A 35 19.38 7.69 10.07
C SER A 35 19.01 8.93 9.24
N LEU A 36 18.24 9.86 9.81
CA LEU A 36 17.82 11.09 9.17
C LEU A 36 18.97 12.09 9.11
N ASN A 37 18.93 12.99 8.11
CA ASN A 37 19.85 14.11 8.12
C ASN A 37 19.46 15.14 9.20
N ILE A 38 20.41 15.98 9.62
CA ILE A 38 20.20 16.93 10.73
C ILE A 38 19.03 17.89 10.46
N GLU A 39 18.82 18.33 9.23
CA GLU A 39 17.71 19.23 8.90
C GLU A 39 16.35 18.52 9.02
N GLU A 40 16.23 17.32 8.46
CA GLU A 40 15.01 16.49 8.56
C GLU A 40 14.69 16.17 10.01
N ARG A 41 15.69 15.76 10.79
CA ARG A 41 15.56 15.46 12.21
C ARG A 41 15.08 16.68 12.99
N ASN A 42 15.72 17.83 12.81
CA ASN A 42 15.33 19.06 13.50
C ASN A 42 13.91 19.48 13.13
N GLN A 43 13.51 19.34 11.86
CA GLN A 43 12.14 19.63 11.42
C GLN A 43 11.11 18.72 12.10
N LEU A 44 11.39 17.43 12.23
CA LEU A 44 10.49 16.51 12.93
C LEU A 44 10.46 16.78 14.43
N GLU A 45 11.62 16.97 15.08
CA GLU A 45 11.68 17.27 16.51
C GLU A 45 10.97 18.59 16.87
N GLU A 46 10.99 19.59 15.98
CA GLU A 46 10.34 20.89 16.19
C GLU A 46 8.84 20.88 15.88
N PHE A 47 8.43 20.22 14.78
CA PHE A 47 7.08 20.37 14.23
C PHE A 47 6.22 19.11 14.31
N GLU A 48 6.78 17.93 14.61
CA GLU A 48 5.98 16.72 14.75
C GLU A 48 5.00 16.86 15.91
N TYR A 49 3.77 16.53 15.62
CA TYR A 49 2.69 16.46 16.56
C TYR A 49 2.86 15.26 17.51
N PRO A 50 2.82 15.48 18.84
CA PRO A 50 2.81 14.36 19.77
C PRO A 50 1.62 13.45 19.49
N LYS A 51 1.89 12.15 19.32
CA LYS A 51 0.87 11.14 19.06
C LYS A 51 -0.02 10.97 20.30
N THR A 52 -1.32 10.95 20.08
CA THR A 52 -2.35 10.64 21.08
C THR A 52 -2.42 9.14 21.34
N GLU A 53 -3.05 8.74 22.45
CA GLU A 53 -3.29 7.31 22.75
C GLU A 53 -4.07 6.59 21.65
N LYS A 54 -5.01 7.28 20.99
CA LYS A 54 -5.77 6.71 19.86
C LYS A 54 -4.90 6.51 18.62
N GLU A 55 -4.04 7.47 18.29
CA GLU A 55 -3.10 7.34 17.17
C GLU A 55 -2.10 6.21 17.44
N LEU A 56 -1.60 6.07 18.66
CA LEU A 56 -0.75 4.95 19.07
C LEU A 56 -1.48 3.61 18.94
N ALA A 57 -2.75 3.53 19.35
CA ALA A 57 -3.57 2.33 19.19
C ALA A 57 -3.83 1.97 17.72
N CYS A 58 -4.00 2.97 16.85
CA CYS A 58 -4.10 2.77 15.41
C CYS A 58 -2.82 2.17 14.82
N ILE A 59 -1.65 2.70 15.20
CA ILE A 59 -0.35 2.20 14.76
C ILE A 59 -0.13 0.76 15.23
N ASP A 60 -0.45 0.47 16.50
CA ASP A 60 -0.40 -0.89 17.05
C ASP A 60 -1.31 -1.86 16.29
N PHE A 61 -2.55 -1.44 15.97
CA PHE A 61 -3.44 -2.25 15.13
C PHE A 61 -2.83 -2.51 13.74
N ALA A 62 -2.32 -1.47 13.07
CA ALA A 62 -1.71 -1.62 11.75
C ALA A 62 -0.55 -2.62 11.77
N ASN A 63 0.31 -2.56 12.79
CA ASN A 63 1.39 -3.52 12.98
C ASN A 63 0.87 -4.95 13.20
N LYS A 64 -0.08 -5.14 14.12
CA LYS A 64 -0.65 -6.46 14.43
C LYS A 64 -1.35 -7.10 13.23
N GLU A 65 -2.19 -6.34 12.56
CA GLU A 65 -2.93 -6.80 11.38
C GLU A 65 -1.96 -7.21 10.26
N THR A 66 -1.01 -6.34 9.92
CA THR A 66 -0.03 -6.67 8.88
C THR A 66 0.89 -7.82 9.25
N ASN A 67 1.22 -8.00 10.54
CA ASN A 67 1.98 -9.15 11.01
C ASN A 67 1.23 -10.47 10.84
N GLU A 68 -0.08 -10.48 11.11
CA GLU A 68 -0.92 -11.65 10.86
C GLU A 68 -0.93 -11.99 9.35
N LEU A 69 -1.11 -10.98 8.49
CA LEU A 69 -1.07 -11.18 7.04
C LEU A 69 0.29 -11.68 6.53
N MET A 70 1.39 -11.22 7.13
CA MET A 70 2.73 -11.72 6.82
C MET A 70 2.91 -13.18 7.22
N LYS A 71 2.44 -13.57 8.41
CA LYS A 71 2.45 -14.97 8.87
C LYS A 71 1.65 -15.87 7.93
N ASP A 72 0.46 -15.43 7.52
CA ASP A 72 -0.39 -16.15 6.55
C ASP A 72 0.31 -16.30 5.18
N ALA A 73 1.14 -15.33 4.80
CA ALA A 73 1.98 -15.39 3.60
C ALA A 73 3.26 -16.27 3.76
N GLY A 74 3.53 -16.78 4.96
CA GLY A 74 4.72 -17.57 5.29
C GLY A 74 5.99 -16.74 5.46
N ILE A 75 5.86 -15.46 5.82
CA ILE A 75 6.96 -14.54 6.09
C ILE A 75 7.05 -14.25 7.58
N GLU A 76 8.28 -14.17 8.10
CA GLU A 76 8.51 -13.77 9.49
C GLU A 76 8.05 -12.30 9.70
N PRO A 77 7.12 -12.05 10.63
CA PRO A 77 6.61 -10.71 10.89
C PRO A 77 7.63 -9.83 11.62
N TYR A 78 7.45 -8.53 11.51
CA TYR A 78 8.19 -7.53 12.29
C TYR A 78 7.34 -6.27 12.45
N ASP A 79 7.60 -5.51 13.51
CA ASP A 79 6.92 -4.23 13.74
C ASP A 79 7.68 -3.09 13.08
N ILE A 80 6.93 -2.13 12.54
CA ILE A 80 7.46 -0.81 12.23
C ILE A 80 7.43 0.00 13.54
N PRO A 81 8.58 0.52 14.00
CA PRO A 81 8.61 1.31 15.22
C PRO A 81 7.75 2.58 15.13
N VAL A 82 7.22 3.04 16.27
CA VAL A 82 6.29 4.18 16.33
C VAL A 82 6.97 5.47 15.87
N GLU A 83 8.27 5.59 16.09
CA GLU A 83 9.12 6.69 15.65
C GLU A 83 9.26 6.81 14.12
N ASN A 84 8.79 5.82 13.36
CA ASN A 84 8.76 5.87 11.90
C ASN A 84 7.45 6.48 11.37
N PHE A 85 6.43 6.68 12.21
CA PHE A 85 5.16 7.29 11.83
C PHE A 85 5.18 8.77 12.21
N HIS A 86 5.22 9.69 11.25
CA HIS A 86 5.35 11.13 11.51
C HIS A 86 4.03 11.84 11.23
N ILE A 87 3.46 12.47 12.25
CA ILE A 87 2.26 13.30 12.09
C ILE A 87 2.72 14.75 12.09
N ILE A 88 2.61 15.43 10.95
CA ILE A 88 3.22 16.76 10.75
C ILE A 88 2.22 17.77 10.19
N PRO A 89 2.40 19.08 10.43
CA PRO A 89 1.51 20.13 9.89
C PRO A 89 1.45 20.10 8.36
N SER A 90 0.33 20.53 7.76
CA SER A 90 0.12 20.52 6.29
C SER A 90 1.25 21.18 5.52
N GLU A 91 1.78 22.29 6.02
CA GLU A 91 2.82 23.05 5.34
C GLU A 91 4.14 22.27 5.27
N LEU A 92 4.52 21.58 6.36
CA LEU A 92 5.69 20.71 6.36
C LEU A 92 5.45 19.47 5.50
N TYR A 93 4.25 18.88 5.58
CA TYR A 93 3.87 17.73 4.76
C TYR A 93 3.99 18.02 3.25
N LYS A 94 3.43 19.14 2.77
CA LYS A 94 3.50 19.56 1.36
C LYS A 94 4.93 19.88 0.91
N LYS A 95 5.79 20.35 1.83
CA LYS A 95 7.22 20.58 1.55
C LYS A 95 7.96 19.25 1.40
N ALA A 96 7.69 18.29 2.27
CA ALA A 96 8.32 16.97 2.29
C ALA A 96 7.81 16.07 1.16
N TYR A 97 6.53 16.16 0.80
CA TYR A 97 5.88 15.35 -0.20
C TYR A 97 5.12 16.20 -1.22
N ARG A 98 5.55 16.11 -2.49
CA ARG A 98 4.96 16.87 -3.61
C ARG A 98 3.78 16.17 -4.29
N GLY A 99 3.30 15.06 -3.74
CA GLY A 99 2.14 14.34 -4.26
C GLY A 99 0.82 14.92 -3.77
N SER A 100 -0.30 14.38 -4.29
CA SER A 100 -1.65 14.82 -3.94
C SER A 100 -2.28 14.06 -2.77
N GLY A 101 -1.61 13.04 -2.24
CA GLY A 101 -2.09 12.24 -1.11
C GLY A 101 -1.91 12.96 0.22
N VAL A 102 -2.66 12.54 1.24
CA VAL A 102 -2.61 13.10 2.60
C VAL A 102 -1.71 12.31 3.55
N ALA A 103 -1.29 11.10 3.16
CA ALA A 103 -0.22 10.35 3.77
C ALA A 103 0.69 9.71 2.69
N VAL A 104 1.89 9.26 3.09
CA VAL A 104 2.80 8.53 2.22
C VAL A 104 3.82 7.69 2.99
N ALA A 105 4.00 6.44 2.57
CA ALA A 105 5.13 5.60 2.92
C ALA A 105 6.38 5.96 2.11
N THR A 106 7.45 6.35 2.79
CA THR A 106 8.74 6.71 2.19
C THR A 106 9.66 5.49 2.16
N ILE A 107 9.52 4.63 1.14
CA ILE A 107 10.24 3.35 1.05
C ILE A 107 11.75 3.49 1.28
N ARG A 108 12.39 4.56 0.79
CA ARG A 108 13.84 4.73 0.96
C ARG A 108 14.25 5.12 2.39
N GLN A 109 13.46 5.95 3.05
CA GLN A 109 13.68 6.44 4.41
C GLN A 109 13.06 5.53 5.47
N GLN A 110 12.25 4.55 5.06
CA GLN A 110 11.52 3.63 5.95
C GLN A 110 10.64 4.35 6.97
N GLY A 111 10.09 5.52 6.61
CA GLY A 111 9.14 6.29 7.44
C GLY A 111 7.79 6.49 6.74
N ILE A 112 6.77 6.86 7.50
CA ILE A 112 5.44 7.21 7.02
C ILE A 112 5.15 8.64 7.43
N LEU A 113 4.73 9.47 6.50
CA LEU A 113 4.33 10.85 6.79
C LEU A 113 2.81 10.97 6.70
N PHE A 114 2.20 11.66 7.66
CA PHE A 114 0.78 11.99 7.70
C PHE A 114 0.61 13.50 7.76
N ASN A 115 -0.31 14.04 6.96
CA ASN A 115 -0.79 15.39 7.14
C ASN A 115 -1.68 15.47 8.39
N GLY A 116 -1.13 15.97 9.49
CA GLY A 116 -1.80 16.05 10.77
C GLY A 116 -3.11 16.82 10.75
N ASP A 117 -3.22 17.85 9.90
CA ASP A 117 -4.43 18.69 9.83
C ASP A 117 -5.63 17.95 9.22
N VAL A 118 -5.39 16.81 8.55
CA VAL A 118 -6.43 15.95 7.98
C VAL A 118 -6.85 14.84 8.97
N PHE A 119 -5.89 14.31 9.74
CA PHE A 119 -6.09 13.07 10.48
C PHE A 119 -6.39 13.23 11.97
N ARG A 120 -5.91 14.30 12.61
CA ARG A 120 -5.92 14.47 14.08
C ARG A 120 -7.27 14.21 14.74
N ASP A 121 -8.35 14.66 14.10
CA ASP A 121 -9.71 14.58 14.65
C ASP A 121 -10.52 13.37 14.12
N ASN A 122 -9.89 12.51 13.32
CA ASN A 122 -10.55 11.38 12.66
C ASN A 122 -9.72 10.09 12.83
N PRO A 123 -9.79 9.43 13.99
CA PRO A 123 -9.04 8.19 14.25
C PRO A 123 -9.45 7.05 13.31
N ALA A 124 -10.69 7.07 12.79
CA ALA A 124 -11.13 6.08 11.82
C ALA A 124 -10.35 6.21 10.50
N HIS A 125 -10.24 7.44 9.99
CA HIS A 125 -9.47 7.72 8.78
C HIS A 125 -7.97 7.49 9.02
N PHE A 126 -7.43 8.00 10.13
CA PHE A 126 -6.02 7.81 10.47
C PHE A 126 -5.64 6.34 10.53
N GLY A 127 -6.39 5.49 11.25
CA GLY A 127 -6.02 4.10 11.42
C GLY A 127 -6.12 3.26 10.14
N VAL A 128 -7.09 3.56 9.27
CA VAL A 128 -7.20 2.93 7.96
C VAL A 128 -6.02 3.31 7.07
N VAL A 129 -5.64 4.59 7.04
CA VAL A 129 -4.49 5.05 6.26
C VAL A 129 -3.17 4.57 6.87
N ALA A 130 -3.07 4.50 8.19
CA ALA A 130 -1.90 3.93 8.85
C ALA A 130 -1.69 2.45 8.46
N LEU A 131 -2.78 1.67 8.36
CA LEU A 131 -2.72 0.31 7.84
C LEU A 131 -2.25 0.28 6.37
N HIS A 132 -2.80 1.16 5.52
CA HIS A 132 -2.44 1.29 4.11
C HIS A 132 -0.93 1.55 3.93
N GLU A 133 -0.39 2.54 4.62
CA GLU A 133 1.03 2.90 4.51
C GLU A 133 1.95 1.85 5.17
N THR A 134 1.49 1.20 6.24
CA THR A 134 2.21 0.07 6.86
C THR A 134 2.33 -1.11 5.90
N LEU A 135 1.29 -1.41 5.11
CA LEU A 135 1.34 -2.45 4.08
C LEU A 135 2.39 -2.15 3.01
N HIS A 136 2.55 -0.88 2.61
CA HIS A 136 3.62 -0.47 1.69
C HIS A 136 5.01 -0.70 2.29
N LEU A 137 5.25 -0.26 3.52
CA LEU A 137 6.56 -0.44 4.17
C LEU A 137 6.90 -1.90 4.50
N LYS A 138 5.89 -2.73 4.78
CA LYS A 138 6.08 -4.18 5.02
C LYS A 138 6.09 -5.03 3.75
N SER A 139 5.95 -4.41 2.58
CA SER A 139 6.00 -5.10 1.31
C SER A 139 7.41 -5.65 1.01
N HIS A 140 7.50 -6.65 0.13
CA HIS A 140 8.79 -7.19 -0.30
C HIS A 140 9.73 -6.10 -0.80
N LEU A 141 10.92 -5.94 -0.22
CA LEU A 141 11.89 -4.95 -0.68
C LEU A 141 13.10 -5.60 -1.37
N SER A 142 13.44 -5.09 -2.54
CA SER A 142 14.76 -5.31 -3.16
C SER A 142 15.43 -4.01 -3.57
N LEU A 143 16.74 -3.95 -3.40
CA LEU A 143 17.58 -2.80 -3.68
C LEU A 143 18.48 -3.07 -4.87
N GLU A 144 18.58 -2.11 -5.78
CA GLU A 144 19.65 -2.06 -6.78
C GLU A 144 20.81 -1.23 -6.23
N VAL A 145 21.97 -1.89 -6.09
CA VAL A 145 23.22 -1.27 -5.62
C VAL A 145 24.20 -1.25 -6.78
N LYS A 146 24.51 -0.04 -7.24
CA LYS A 146 25.41 0.18 -8.37
C LYS A 146 26.68 0.91 -7.96
N GLU A 147 27.78 0.43 -8.51
CA GLU A 147 29.11 0.98 -8.31
C GLU A 147 29.63 1.55 -9.64
N ARG A 148 30.06 2.81 -9.61
CA ARG A 148 30.66 3.51 -10.76
C ARG A 148 31.87 4.30 -10.27
N GLY A 149 33.05 3.69 -10.36
CA GLY A 149 34.24 4.21 -9.68
C GLY A 149 33.99 4.21 -8.17
N GLU A 150 34.33 5.29 -7.48
CA GLU A 150 34.14 5.44 -6.03
C GLU A 150 32.69 5.77 -5.61
N LYS A 151 31.76 5.93 -6.56
CA LYS A 151 30.37 6.29 -6.26
C LYS A 151 29.48 5.05 -6.18
N ILE A 152 28.87 4.86 -5.01
CA ILE A 152 27.82 3.86 -4.78
C ILE A 152 26.45 4.55 -4.82
N LYS A 153 25.54 4.02 -5.64
CA LYS A 153 24.14 4.47 -5.70
C LYS A 153 23.21 3.30 -5.38
N THR A 154 22.46 3.46 -4.30
CA THR A 154 21.43 2.51 -3.84
C THR A 154 20.05 3.07 -4.13
N THR A 155 19.21 2.29 -4.82
CA THR A 155 17.81 2.64 -5.09
C THR A 155 16.90 1.45 -4.82
N PRO A 156 15.66 1.66 -4.34
CA PRO A 156 14.64 0.62 -4.42
C PRO A 156 14.49 0.14 -5.87
N TYR A 157 14.50 -1.16 -6.07
CA TYR A 157 14.26 -1.80 -7.36
C TYR A 157 12.88 -2.43 -7.41
N ARG A 158 12.49 -3.12 -6.34
CA ARG A 158 11.13 -3.66 -6.18
C ARG A 158 10.64 -3.39 -4.78
N HIS A 159 9.37 -3.03 -4.69
CA HIS A 159 8.63 -2.92 -3.43
C HIS A 159 7.26 -3.56 -3.65
N GLY A 160 6.94 -4.57 -2.86
CA GLY A 160 5.82 -5.46 -3.08
C GLY A 160 5.79 -6.08 -4.48
N VAL A 161 4.71 -5.78 -5.22
CA VAL A 161 4.56 -6.21 -6.61
C VAL A 161 5.08 -5.20 -7.63
N SER A 162 5.34 -3.97 -7.21
CA SER A 162 5.89 -2.92 -8.08
C SER A 162 7.33 -3.20 -8.48
N VAL A 163 7.69 -2.80 -9.70
CA VAL A 163 9.04 -2.92 -10.24
C VAL A 163 9.46 -1.59 -10.87
N LEU A 164 10.52 -0.98 -10.34
CA LEU A 164 11.09 0.24 -10.87
C LEU A 164 12.05 -0.07 -12.02
N SER A 165 12.08 0.79 -13.04
CA SER A 165 13.10 0.78 -14.08
C SER A 165 14.51 0.85 -13.47
N LEU A 166 15.44 0.03 -13.96
CA LEU A 166 16.84 0.03 -13.50
C LEU A 166 17.48 1.41 -13.71
N GLN A 167 18.43 1.77 -12.85
CA GLN A 167 19.15 3.06 -12.92
C GLN A 167 19.89 3.32 -14.25
N GLU A 168 20.09 2.31 -15.10
CA GLU A 168 20.66 2.50 -16.45
C GLU A 168 19.69 3.15 -17.43
N TYR A 169 18.39 2.95 -17.25
CA TYR A 169 17.33 3.56 -18.07
C TYR A 169 16.98 4.99 -17.64
N ASP A 170 17.36 5.39 -16.42
CA ASP A 170 17.22 6.75 -15.88
C ASP A 170 17.90 7.81 -16.78
N LYS A 171 18.99 7.44 -17.47
CA LYS A 171 19.69 8.31 -18.45
C LYS A 171 18.82 8.69 -19.66
N ARG A 172 17.75 7.96 -19.95
CA ARG A 172 16.83 8.21 -21.07
C ARG A 172 15.56 8.97 -20.66
N GLN A 173 15.44 9.38 -19.39
CA GLN A 173 14.22 9.96 -18.80
C GLN A 173 12.99 9.03 -18.86
N GLU A 174 13.20 7.72 -19.04
CA GLU A 174 12.16 6.69 -19.08
C GLU A 174 11.98 6.06 -17.68
N PHE A 175 11.87 6.88 -16.63
CA PHE A 175 11.56 6.36 -15.30
C PHE A 175 10.13 5.82 -15.32
N HIS A 176 10.01 4.50 -15.25
CA HIS A 176 8.73 3.81 -15.29
C HIS A 176 8.63 2.82 -14.13
N GLU A 177 7.50 2.84 -13.45
CA GLU A 177 7.16 1.88 -12.40
C GLU A 177 6.08 0.94 -12.93
N HIS A 178 6.45 -0.32 -13.14
CA HIS A 178 5.49 -1.35 -13.50
C HIS A 178 4.70 -1.79 -12.28
N PHE A 179 3.44 -2.17 -12.51
CA PHE A 179 2.50 -2.71 -11.53
C PHE A 179 2.11 -1.73 -10.41
N ARG A 180 2.42 -0.43 -10.52
CA ARG A 180 2.05 0.56 -9.49
C ARG A 180 0.55 0.52 -9.15
N GLY A 181 -0.32 0.56 -10.16
CA GLY A 181 -1.77 0.48 -9.94
C GLY A 181 -2.22 -0.86 -9.36
N LEU A 182 -1.57 -1.97 -9.72
CA LEU A 182 -1.87 -3.29 -9.12
C LEU A 182 -1.44 -3.33 -7.65
N HIS A 183 -0.29 -2.73 -7.32
CA HIS A 183 0.20 -2.62 -5.95
C HIS A 183 -0.80 -1.84 -5.08
N GLU A 184 -1.23 -0.66 -5.52
CA GLU A 184 -2.29 0.10 -4.84
C GLU A 184 -3.61 -0.68 -4.73
N ALA A 185 -3.97 -1.45 -5.76
CA ALA A 185 -5.18 -2.30 -5.71
C ALA A 185 -5.08 -3.33 -4.57
N ILE A 186 -3.94 -4.02 -4.44
CA ILE A 186 -3.73 -5.05 -3.42
C ILE A 186 -3.82 -4.42 -2.03
N VAL A 187 -3.08 -3.33 -1.81
CA VAL A 187 -3.07 -2.61 -0.53
C VAL A 187 -4.48 -2.14 -0.17
N SER A 188 -5.18 -1.50 -1.12
CA SER A 188 -6.49 -0.92 -0.85
C SER A 188 -7.63 -1.95 -0.70
N VAL A 189 -7.56 -3.10 -1.38
CA VAL A 189 -8.49 -4.22 -1.09
C VAL A 189 -8.26 -4.74 0.32
N GLN A 190 -7.00 -4.91 0.75
CA GLN A 190 -6.69 -5.39 2.09
C GLN A 190 -7.12 -4.38 3.16
N GLU A 191 -6.85 -3.09 2.94
CA GLU A 191 -7.32 -1.98 3.77
C GLU A 191 -8.84 -2.08 4.02
N LYS A 192 -9.64 -2.23 2.95
CA LYS A 192 -11.09 -2.40 3.06
C LYS A 192 -11.48 -3.63 3.87
N LYS A 193 -10.82 -4.76 3.64
CA LYS A 193 -11.10 -6.02 4.35
C LYS A 193 -10.80 -5.91 5.85
N SER A 194 -9.72 -5.24 6.22
CA SER A 194 -9.32 -5.06 7.62
C SER A 194 -10.12 -3.98 8.34
N PHE A 195 -10.81 -3.09 7.63
CA PHE A 195 -11.55 -1.98 8.25
C PHE A 195 -12.64 -2.44 9.23
N THR A 196 -13.35 -3.53 8.94
CA THR A 196 -14.36 -4.07 9.87
C THR A 196 -13.71 -4.51 11.19
N LYS A 197 -12.61 -5.28 11.11
CA LYS A 197 -11.85 -5.72 12.29
C LYS A 197 -11.28 -4.53 13.06
N PHE A 198 -10.82 -3.51 12.35
CA PHE A 198 -10.35 -2.25 12.94
C PHE A 198 -11.44 -1.57 13.78
N LEU A 199 -12.64 -1.38 13.23
CA LEU A 199 -13.78 -0.78 13.93
C LEU A 199 -14.24 -1.61 15.13
N GLU A 200 -14.03 -2.93 15.10
CA GLU A 200 -14.37 -3.82 16.22
C GLU A 200 -13.44 -3.69 17.43
N SER A 201 -12.31 -2.98 17.29
CA SER A 201 -11.37 -2.73 18.38
C SER A 201 -12.05 -1.97 19.54
N PRO A 202 -11.80 -2.33 20.81
CA PRO A 202 -12.46 -1.69 21.96
C PRO A 202 -12.30 -0.16 22.02
N TRP A 203 -11.14 0.35 21.62
CA TRP A 203 -10.80 1.77 21.63
C TRP A 203 -11.45 2.57 20.49
N MET A 204 -12.08 1.88 19.51
CA MET A 204 -12.93 2.45 18.45
C MET A 204 -14.43 2.42 18.79
N SER A 205 -14.80 2.10 20.03
CA SER A 205 -16.21 1.88 20.38
C SER A 205 -17.11 3.09 20.13
N GLU A 206 -16.62 4.32 20.32
CA GLU A 206 -17.39 5.54 20.08
C GLU A 206 -17.57 5.83 18.59
N GLU A 207 -16.51 5.67 17.80
CA GLU A 207 -16.54 5.79 16.34
C GLU A 207 -17.42 4.72 15.72
N ARG A 208 -17.34 3.47 16.21
CA ARG A 208 -18.19 2.37 15.78
C ARG A 208 -19.66 2.66 16.08
N LYS A 209 -19.99 3.09 17.31
CA LYS A 209 -21.37 3.49 17.67
C LYS A 209 -21.88 4.59 16.75
N TRP A 210 -21.05 5.58 16.45
CA TRP A 210 -21.41 6.64 15.51
C TRP A 210 -21.69 6.10 14.12
N LEU A 211 -20.76 5.35 13.53
CA LEU A 211 -20.90 4.83 12.16
C LEU A 211 -22.07 3.85 12.02
N LEU A 212 -22.51 3.20 13.10
CA LEU A 212 -23.68 2.32 13.13
C LEU A 212 -25.00 3.04 13.44
N SER A 213 -24.97 4.33 13.77
CA SER A 213 -26.19 5.10 14.06
C SER A 213 -27.01 5.35 12.79
N ASP A 214 -28.34 5.47 12.95
CA ASP A 214 -29.24 5.77 11.83
C ASP A 214 -28.86 7.07 11.10
N GLU A 215 -28.37 8.06 11.84
CA GLU A 215 -27.91 9.34 11.30
C GLU A 215 -26.70 9.14 10.37
N ALA A 216 -25.64 8.47 10.84
CA ALA A 216 -24.47 8.21 10.02
C ALA A 216 -24.82 7.34 8.79
N GLN A 217 -25.67 6.33 8.96
CA GLN A 217 -26.14 5.49 7.84
C GLN A 217 -26.92 6.31 6.80
N SER A 218 -27.74 7.26 7.23
CA SER A 218 -28.42 8.20 6.32
C SER A 218 -27.42 9.10 5.59
N LEU A 219 -26.39 9.61 6.28
CA LEU A 219 -25.34 10.42 5.65
C LEU A 219 -24.53 9.61 4.63
N LYS A 220 -24.20 8.35 4.93
CA LYS A 220 -23.52 7.44 3.98
C LYS A 220 -24.35 7.23 2.72
N LYS A 221 -25.67 7.02 2.85
CA LYS A 221 -26.60 6.90 1.72
C LYS A 221 -26.64 8.18 0.88
N ASP A 222 -26.72 9.34 1.53
CA ASP A 222 -26.71 10.63 0.85
C ASP A 222 -25.40 10.86 0.05
N VAL A 223 -24.24 10.58 0.67
CA VAL A 223 -22.94 10.67 0.01
C VAL A 223 -22.85 9.69 -1.15
N SER A 224 -23.29 8.45 -0.94
CA SER A 224 -23.30 7.40 -1.97
C SER A 224 -24.09 7.82 -3.20
N GLN A 225 -25.32 8.31 -3.02
CA GLN A 225 -26.18 8.76 -4.12
C GLN A 225 -25.61 9.99 -4.83
N LYS A 226 -25.12 10.99 -4.08
CA LYS A 226 -24.61 12.25 -4.65
C LYS A 226 -23.30 12.07 -5.40
N LYS A 227 -22.38 11.25 -4.88
CA LYS A 227 -21.02 11.09 -5.42
C LYS A 227 -20.88 9.84 -6.30
N GLY A 228 -21.87 8.95 -6.31
CA GLY A 228 -21.82 7.68 -7.06
C GLY A 228 -20.78 6.70 -6.48
N ILE A 229 -20.62 6.72 -5.16
CA ILE A 229 -19.64 5.90 -4.42
C ILE A 229 -20.40 4.78 -3.70
N PRO A 230 -19.95 3.52 -3.74
CA PRO A 230 -20.57 2.44 -2.96
C PRO A 230 -20.58 2.77 -1.45
N GLU A 231 -21.69 2.49 -0.75
CA GLU A 231 -21.80 2.78 0.70
C GLU A 231 -20.75 2.03 1.54
N ASP A 232 -20.35 0.85 1.10
CA ASP A 232 -19.32 0.01 1.73
C ASP A 232 -17.89 0.51 1.47
N ASP A 233 -17.70 1.47 0.55
CA ASP A 233 -16.43 2.17 0.36
C ASP A 233 -16.32 3.43 1.24
N ILE A 234 -17.42 3.91 1.83
CA ILE A 234 -17.41 5.09 2.71
C ILE A 234 -17.02 4.65 4.13
N ILE A 235 -15.83 5.04 4.59
CA ILE A 235 -15.26 4.63 5.88
C ILE A 235 -15.57 5.63 6.99
N TRP A 236 -15.86 6.89 6.64
CA TRP A 236 -16.22 7.92 7.61
C TRP A 236 -17.24 8.90 7.04
N VAL A 237 -18.09 9.41 7.94
CA VAL A 237 -18.94 10.59 7.72
C VAL A 237 -18.89 11.45 8.98
N GLY A 238 -18.72 12.76 8.81
CA GLY A 238 -18.61 13.73 9.87
C GLY A 238 -19.93 13.98 10.59
N LYS A 239 -19.85 14.25 11.90
CA LYS A 239 -21.02 14.62 12.72
C LYS A 239 -21.52 16.04 12.46
N LYS A 240 -20.61 16.94 12.12
CA LYS A 240 -20.87 18.40 12.08
C LYS A 240 -20.94 18.95 10.66
N ASP A 241 -20.18 18.37 9.75
CA ASP A 241 -20.12 18.79 8.35
C ASP A 241 -20.52 17.60 7.46
N LYS A 242 -21.48 17.83 6.57
CA LYS A 242 -21.97 16.80 5.65
C LYS A 242 -21.03 16.58 4.46
N GLU A 243 -20.08 17.50 4.24
CA GLU A 243 -19.01 17.32 3.26
C GLU A 243 -17.76 16.67 3.87
N ASP A 244 -17.70 16.48 5.19
CA ASP A 244 -16.68 15.66 5.85
C ASP A 244 -17.04 14.18 5.69
N TRP A 245 -16.37 13.50 4.77
CA TRP A 245 -16.51 12.07 4.56
C TRP A 245 -15.22 11.51 3.96
N GLU A 246 -14.95 10.23 4.25
CA GLU A 246 -13.75 9.56 3.78
C GLU A 246 -14.11 8.22 3.14
N THR A 247 -13.31 7.81 2.15
CA THR A 247 -13.52 6.57 1.41
C THR A 247 -12.26 5.76 1.26
N VAL A 248 -12.41 4.45 1.10
CA VAL A 248 -11.33 3.57 0.67
C VAL A 248 -10.79 4.02 -0.69
N SER A 249 -9.47 4.13 -0.76
CA SER A 249 -8.76 4.61 -1.95
C SER A 249 -8.93 3.72 -3.20
N TYR A 250 -8.47 4.22 -4.34
CA TYR A 250 -8.30 3.50 -5.61
C TYR A 250 -9.46 2.59 -6.07
N PRO A 251 -10.72 3.05 -6.08
CA PRO A 251 -11.87 2.19 -6.38
C PRO A 251 -11.78 1.54 -7.76
N LYS A 252 -11.20 2.20 -8.78
CA LYS A 252 -11.09 1.62 -10.13
C LYS A 252 -10.02 0.55 -10.24
N GLN A 253 -8.89 0.70 -9.55
CA GLN A 253 -7.86 -0.32 -9.46
C GLN A 253 -8.37 -1.53 -8.68
N ARG A 254 -9.11 -1.31 -7.57
CA ARG A 254 -9.78 -2.40 -6.83
C ARG A 254 -10.76 -3.18 -7.71
N MET A 255 -11.57 -2.50 -8.52
CA MET A 255 -12.47 -3.17 -9.48
C MET A 255 -11.73 -4.02 -10.53
N VAL A 256 -10.54 -3.60 -10.96
CA VAL A 256 -9.70 -4.40 -11.87
C VAL A 256 -9.23 -5.67 -11.17
N LEU A 257 -8.73 -5.56 -9.94
CA LEU A 257 -8.26 -6.71 -9.17
C LEU A 257 -9.41 -7.66 -8.84
N ASP A 258 -10.59 -7.14 -8.47
CA ASP A 258 -11.80 -7.94 -8.21
C ASP A 258 -12.20 -8.77 -9.44
N LEU A 259 -12.24 -8.15 -10.63
CA LEU A 259 -12.47 -8.88 -11.88
C LEU A 259 -11.42 -9.99 -12.08
N VAL A 260 -10.13 -9.67 -11.90
CA VAL A 260 -9.05 -10.63 -12.08
C VAL A 260 -9.20 -11.83 -11.14
N CYS A 261 -9.44 -11.58 -9.86
CA CYS A 261 -9.62 -12.63 -8.86
C CYS A 261 -10.85 -13.49 -9.17
N LYS A 262 -11.98 -12.87 -9.54
CA LYS A 262 -13.20 -13.58 -9.90
C LYS A 262 -13.01 -14.49 -11.11
N GLU A 263 -12.45 -13.98 -12.20
CA GLU A 263 -12.26 -14.76 -13.42
C GLU A 263 -11.25 -15.90 -13.24
N ILE A 264 -10.20 -15.70 -12.42
CA ILE A 264 -9.26 -16.78 -12.05
C ILE A 264 -9.99 -17.85 -11.25
N GLN A 265 -10.82 -17.47 -10.28
CA GLN A 265 -11.60 -18.42 -9.49
C GLN A 265 -12.56 -19.23 -10.37
N GLU A 266 -13.29 -18.58 -11.28
CA GLU A 266 -14.18 -19.25 -12.23
C GLU A 266 -13.43 -20.19 -13.19
N GLN A 267 -12.18 -19.87 -13.54
CA GLN A 267 -11.32 -20.70 -14.39
C GLN A 267 -10.72 -21.90 -13.66
N PHE A 268 -10.51 -21.80 -12.34
CA PHE A 268 -9.88 -22.82 -11.50
C PHE A 268 -10.69 -23.10 -10.21
N PRO A 269 -11.98 -23.48 -10.31
CA PRO A 269 -12.86 -23.64 -9.16
C PRO A 269 -12.44 -24.79 -8.23
N GLU A 270 -11.71 -25.78 -8.75
CA GLU A 270 -11.12 -26.86 -7.98
C GLU A 270 -9.88 -26.44 -7.15
N GLN A 271 -9.25 -25.30 -7.49
CA GLN A 271 -8.10 -24.76 -6.74
C GLN A 271 -8.52 -23.66 -5.76
N TYR A 272 -9.56 -22.90 -6.11
CA TYR A 272 -10.01 -21.75 -5.33
C TYR A 272 -11.52 -21.80 -5.09
N GLN A 273 -11.92 -21.84 -3.83
CA GLN A 273 -13.33 -21.90 -3.41
C GLN A 273 -14.05 -20.57 -3.68
N ASN A 274 -13.32 -19.45 -3.64
CA ASN A 274 -13.85 -18.11 -3.81
C ASN A 274 -12.75 -17.13 -4.26
N SER A 275 -13.14 -15.93 -4.70
CA SER A 275 -12.22 -14.89 -5.17
C SER A 275 -11.27 -14.38 -4.08
N ASP A 276 -11.63 -14.53 -2.80
CA ASP A 276 -10.78 -14.14 -1.69
C ASP A 276 -9.56 -15.05 -1.54
N GLU A 277 -9.69 -16.35 -1.83
CA GLU A 277 -8.54 -17.27 -1.89
C GLU A 277 -7.58 -16.89 -3.02
N VAL A 278 -8.09 -16.46 -4.17
CA VAL A 278 -7.24 -15.92 -5.25
C VAL A 278 -6.56 -14.62 -4.80
N PHE A 279 -7.29 -13.71 -4.15
CA PHE A 279 -6.71 -12.47 -3.63
C PHE A 279 -5.54 -12.72 -2.66
N LYS A 280 -5.61 -13.77 -1.83
CA LYS A 280 -4.50 -14.17 -0.95
C LYS A 280 -3.22 -14.48 -1.71
N GLU A 281 -3.28 -14.98 -2.95
CA GLU A 281 -2.09 -15.19 -3.79
C GLU A 281 -1.44 -13.86 -4.23
N PHE A 282 -2.25 -12.84 -4.51
CA PHE A 282 -1.76 -11.49 -4.82
C PHE A 282 -1.16 -10.83 -3.57
N LEU A 283 -1.82 -10.94 -2.42
CA LEU A 283 -1.31 -10.42 -1.15
C LEU A 283 -0.02 -11.15 -0.72
N LYS A 284 0.05 -12.46 -0.90
CA LYS A 284 1.30 -13.22 -0.69
C LYS A 284 2.40 -12.75 -1.63
N SER A 285 2.08 -12.46 -2.89
CA SER A 285 3.05 -11.91 -3.84
C SER A 285 3.53 -10.51 -3.43
N HIS A 286 2.69 -9.71 -2.77
CA HIS A 286 3.07 -8.43 -2.18
C HIS A 286 4.11 -8.58 -1.05
N PHE A 287 3.96 -9.55 -0.15
CA PHE A 287 4.95 -9.74 0.91
C PHE A 287 6.22 -10.49 0.46
N THR A 288 6.09 -11.42 -0.49
CA THR A 288 7.19 -12.31 -0.92
C THR A 288 7.96 -11.81 -2.14
N GLY A 289 7.36 -10.92 -2.94
CA GLY A 289 7.89 -10.50 -4.24
C GLY A 289 7.82 -11.58 -5.33
N GLN A 290 7.08 -12.68 -5.13
CA GLN A 290 7.01 -13.80 -6.07
C GLN A 290 5.96 -13.60 -7.17
N LEU A 291 6.27 -12.80 -8.19
CA LEU A 291 5.32 -12.46 -9.26
C LEU A 291 4.99 -13.60 -10.24
N LEU A 292 5.86 -14.60 -10.38
CA LEU A 292 5.70 -15.64 -11.40
C LEU A 292 4.42 -16.46 -11.22
N HIS A 293 4.02 -16.68 -9.97
CA HIS A 293 2.79 -17.42 -9.67
C HIS A 293 1.56 -16.68 -10.17
N ILE A 294 1.37 -15.43 -9.74
CA ILE A 294 0.23 -14.61 -10.17
C ILE A 294 0.27 -14.28 -11.68
N ALA A 295 1.46 -14.13 -12.26
CA ALA A 295 1.61 -13.97 -13.70
C ALA A 295 1.01 -15.17 -14.45
N ARG A 296 1.33 -16.40 -14.03
CA ARG A 296 0.78 -17.61 -14.66
C ARG A 296 -0.72 -17.72 -14.50
N LEU A 297 -1.28 -17.35 -13.34
CA LEU A 297 -2.73 -17.34 -13.14
C LEU A 297 -3.43 -16.36 -14.09
N VAL A 298 -2.91 -15.14 -14.19
CA VAL A 298 -3.46 -14.10 -15.07
C VAL A 298 -3.37 -14.52 -16.54
N GLU A 299 -2.20 -14.97 -16.98
CA GLU A 299 -1.94 -15.34 -18.38
C GLU A 299 -2.80 -16.54 -18.83
N LYS A 300 -2.99 -17.55 -17.97
CA LYS A 300 -3.88 -18.68 -18.29
C LYS A 300 -5.36 -18.28 -18.36
N THR A 301 -5.77 -17.27 -17.60
CA THR A 301 -7.18 -16.85 -17.49
C THR A 301 -7.56 -15.85 -18.60
N PHE A 302 -6.68 -14.89 -18.87
CA PHE A 302 -6.94 -13.76 -19.77
C PHE A 302 -6.21 -13.86 -21.12
N GLY A 303 -5.32 -14.85 -21.28
CA GLY A 303 -4.50 -15.04 -22.47
C GLY A 303 -3.15 -14.32 -22.41
N GLU A 304 -2.28 -14.64 -23.37
CA GLU A 304 -0.88 -14.19 -23.40
C GLU A 304 -0.74 -12.65 -23.41
N GLY A 305 0.15 -12.12 -22.56
CA GLY A 305 0.44 -10.69 -22.42
C GLY A 305 -0.48 -9.95 -21.43
N SER A 306 -1.50 -10.60 -20.87
CA SER A 306 -2.43 -9.96 -19.94
C SER A 306 -1.78 -9.50 -18.64
N PHE A 307 -0.73 -10.19 -18.16
CA PHE A 307 0.02 -9.73 -16.98
C PHE A 307 0.82 -8.47 -17.28
N ARG A 308 1.32 -8.32 -18.52
CA ARG A 308 1.97 -7.07 -18.96
C ARG A 308 0.97 -5.91 -19.02
N VAL A 309 -0.27 -6.17 -19.42
CA VAL A 309 -1.36 -5.17 -19.36
C VAL A 309 -1.53 -4.69 -17.92
N LEU A 310 -1.67 -5.58 -16.93
CA LEU A 310 -1.71 -5.19 -15.52
C LEU A 310 -0.45 -4.43 -15.08
N GLY A 311 0.72 -4.79 -15.61
CA GLY A 311 1.98 -4.11 -15.34
C GLY A 311 2.06 -2.66 -15.80
N ASN A 312 1.13 -2.20 -16.64
CA ASN A 312 1.05 -0.81 -17.08
C ASN A 312 -0.13 -0.04 -16.45
N MET A 313 -0.82 -0.65 -15.48
CA MET A 313 -1.89 0.03 -14.75
C MET A 313 -1.31 1.11 -13.85
N GLY A 314 -1.73 2.35 -14.10
CA GLY A 314 -1.45 3.51 -13.27
C GLY A 314 -2.43 3.63 -12.10
N THR A 315 -2.23 4.66 -11.28
CA THR A 315 -3.03 4.90 -10.07
C THR A 315 -4.20 5.85 -10.29
N ASP A 316 -4.27 6.51 -11.46
CA ASP A 316 -5.38 7.40 -11.78
C ASP A 316 -6.65 6.63 -12.19
N LYS A 317 -7.81 7.28 -12.04
CA LYS A 317 -9.12 6.69 -12.34
C LYS A 317 -9.25 6.21 -13.78
N SER A 318 -8.70 6.96 -14.75
CA SER A 318 -8.84 6.65 -16.17
C SER A 318 -8.05 5.40 -16.55
N SER A 319 -6.86 5.23 -15.96
CA SER A 319 -6.06 4.02 -16.12
C SER A 319 -6.80 2.78 -15.62
N GLY A 320 -7.40 2.82 -14.43
CA GLY A 320 -8.18 1.70 -13.91
C GLY A 320 -9.37 1.30 -14.81
N VAL A 321 -10.11 2.28 -15.36
CA VAL A 321 -11.22 2.01 -16.29
C VAL A 321 -10.73 1.35 -17.58
N LEU A 322 -9.66 1.88 -18.18
CA LEU A 322 -9.08 1.33 -19.40
C LEU A 322 -8.62 -0.12 -19.23
N HIS A 323 -7.95 -0.43 -18.11
CA HIS A 323 -7.46 -1.77 -17.83
C HIS A 323 -8.61 -2.75 -17.57
N LEU A 324 -9.67 -2.31 -16.88
CA LEU A 324 -10.87 -3.11 -16.68
C LEU A 324 -11.51 -3.53 -18.00
N GLU A 325 -11.70 -2.59 -18.92
CA GLU A 325 -12.27 -2.87 -20.25
C GLU A 325 -11.36 -3.76 -21.09
N THR A 326 -10.04 -3.53 -21.01
CA THR A 326 -9.05 -4.29 -21.76
C THR A 326 -9.03 -5.75 -21.33
N LEU A 327 -9.04 -6.03 -20.02
CA LEU A 327 -9.06 -7.39 -19.50
C LEU A 327 -10.37 -8.10 -19.78
N LYS A 328 -11.52 -7.41 -19.69
CA LYS A 328 -12.82 -7.99 -20.12
C LYS A 328 -12.76 -8.44 -21.60
N LYS A 329 -12.20 -7.61 -22.47
CA LYS A 329 -12.01 -7.95 -23.90
C LYS A 329 -11.04 -9.12 -24.08
N ALA A 330 -9.95 -9.15 -23.32
CA ALA A 330 -8.99 -10.25 -23.35
C ALA A 330 -9.64 -11.58 -22.93
N ARG A 331 -10.40 -11.58 -21.82
CA ARG A 331 -11.15 -12.75 -21.35
C ARG A 331 -12.15 -13.26 -22.37
N MET A 332 -12.96 -12.37 -22.96
CA MET A 332 -13.93 -12.75 -24.00
C MET A 332 -13.26 -13.37 -25.23
N ARG A 333 -12.05 -12.94 -25.59
CA ARG A 333 -11.27 -13.55 -26.69
C ARG A 333 -10.75 -14.93 -26.28
N GLN A 334 -10.18 -15.04 -25.08
CA GLN A 334 -9.65 -16.29 -24.55
C GLN A 334 -10.72 -17.39 -24.48
N MET A 335 -11.93 -17.05 -24.02
CA MET A 335 -13.07 -17.98 -23.97
C MET A 335 -13.57 -18.43 -25.35
N ARG A 336 -13.30 -17.69 -26.43
CA ARG A 336 -13.68 -18.07 -27.80
C ARG A 336 -12.63 -18.97 -28.47
N SER A 337 -11.40 -18.99 -27.94
CA SER A 337 -10.29 -19.81 -28.45
C SER A 337 -10.15 -21.16 -27.75
N GLN A 338 -10.88 -21.38 -26.66
CA GLN A 338 -11.05 -22.66 -25.97
C GLN A 338 -12.31 -23.34 -26.49
#